data_AF-A0A969PEP8-F1
#
_entry.id   AF-A0A969PEP8-F1
#
_cell.length_a   1.000
_cell.length_b   1.000
_cell.length_c   1.000
_cell.angle_alpha   90.00
_cell.angle_beta   90.00
_cell.angle_gamma   90.00
#
_symmetry.space_group_name_H-M   'P 1'
#
loop_
_entity.id
_entity.type
_entity.pdbx_description
1 polymer ?
#
loop_
_entity_poly.entity_id
_entity_poly.type
_entity_poly.pdbx_seq_one_letter_code
_entity_poly.pdbx_strand_id
1 'polypeptide(L)'
;MNRSLKLFLLIAFFLLAIASCHLFVQSSEPLTELSAISSECQLVRHPLGETCVPVEPKRIVALDPIYILDPLLALDIKPVGAAADNWLGKKYWGGLSSEETKGLEVIGQPYQPSLEKLLMVKPDLILGLTDLKQYYPQLSAIAPTVLLDYYEKVKFSFKKHLRSIAEIVGREVKAEEVLSQYQTRIEALKAQMTVG
;
A
#
# COMPACT_ATOMS: atom_id res chain seq x y z
N MET A 1 15.46 78.31 -9.67
CA MET A 1 15.65 76.84 -9.71
C MET A 1 14.87 76.29 -10.89
N ASN A 2 15.59 75.91 -11.95
CA ASN A 2 15.06 75.73 -13.30
C ASN A 2 14.07 74.55 -13.36
N ARG A 3 12.96 74.72 -14.10
CA ARG A 3 11.93 73.68 -14.28
C ARG A 3 12.53 72.36 -14.79
N SER A 4 13.54 72.43 -15.67
CA SER A 4 14.30 71.28 -16.16
C SER A 4 15.15 70.61 -15.07
N LEU A 5 15.72 71.37 -14.13
CA LEU A 5 16.53 70.85 -13.03
C LEU A 5 15.67 70.15 -11.96
N LYS A 6 14.45 70.66 -11.71
CA LYS A 6 13.45 69.99 -10.84
C LYS A 6 12.93 68.69 -11.45
N LEU A 7 12.74 68.65 -12.78
CA LEU A 7 12.31 67.45 -13.49
C LEU A 7 13.40 66.36 -13.47
N PHE A 8 14.66 66.75 -13.61
CA PHE A 8 15.80 65.84 -13.55
C PHE A 8 15.98 65.26 -12.12
N LEU A 9 15.80 66.08 -11.08
CA LEU A 9 15.84 65.62 -9.69
C LEU A 9 14.67 64.69 -9.31
N LEU A 10 13.47 64.89 -9.86
CA LEU A 10 12.32 64.00 -9.64
C LEU A 10 12.47 62.63 -10.33
N ILE A 11 13.06 62.59 -11.54
CA ILE A 11 13.31 61.34 -12.26
C ILE A 11 14.46 60.54 -11.60
N ALA A 12 15.50 61.22 -11.14
CA ALA A 12 16.61 60.58 -10.40
C ALA A 12 16.14 59.99 -9.05
N PHE A 13 15.22 60.65 -8.35
CA PHE A 13 14.65 60.14 -7.10
C PHE A 13 13.72 58.92 -7.32
N PHE A 14 13.00 58.88 -8.44
CA PHE A 14 12.13 57.75 -8.79
C PHE A 14 12.92 56.49 -9.22
N LEU A 15 14.08 56.67 -9.86
CA LEU A 15 14.97 55.56 -10.25
C LEU A 15 15.72 54.95 -9.05
N LEU A 16 16.01 55.72 -8.01
CA LEU A 16 16.61 55.17 -6.77
C LEU A 16 15.62 54.35 -5.91
N ALA A 17 14.31 54.62 -6.00
CA ALA A 17 13.30 53.89 -5.23
C ALA A 17 13.03 52.46 -5.76
N ILE A 18 13.26 52.20 -7.06
CA ILE A 18 12.99 50.90 -7.69
C ILE A 18 14.13 49.89 -7.43
N ALA A 19 15.36 50.36 -7.18
CA ALA A 19 16.50 49.49 -6.89
C ALA A 19 16.50 48.91 -5.45
N SER A 20 15.69 49.47 -4.54
CA SER A 20 15.63 49.03 -3.12
C SER A 20 14.68 47.85 -2.87
N CYS A 21 13.79 47.50 -3.80
CA CYS A 21 12.91 46.34 -3.65
C CYS A 21 13.47 45.05 -4.24
N HIS A 22 14.69 45.06 -4.79
CA HIS A 22 15.31 43.86 -5.38
C HIS A 22 16.40 43.21 -4.52
N LEU A 23 16.61 43.73 -3.30
CA LEU A 23 17.64 43.26 -2.34
C LEU A 23 17.04 42.97 -0.96
N PHE A 24 15.83 42.42 -0.91
CA PHE A 24 15.29 41.79 0.30
C PHE A 24 14.19 40.78 -0.03
N VAL A 25 14.55 39.74 -0.79
CA VAL A 25 13.87 38.44 -0.68
C VAL A 25 14.97 37.41 -0.49
N GLN A 26 15.25 37.23 0.79
CA GLN A 26 16.05 36.21 1.40
C GLN A 26 15.65 34.85 0.81
N SER A 27 16.68 34.14 0.34
CA SER A 27 16.70 32.72 0.04
C SER A 27 15.68 31.94 0.87
N SER A 28 14.60 31.50 0.23
CA SER A 28 13.79 30.41 0.73
C SER A 28 14.63 29.13 0.60
N GLU A 29 15.45 28.88 1.61
CA GLU A 29 15.86 27.51 1.91
C GLU A 29 14.58 26.67 2.03
N PRO A 30 14.48 25.50 1.39
CA PRO A 30 13.41 24.58 1.72
C PRO A 30 13.62 24.22 3.20
N LEU A 31 12.63 24.50 4.03
CA LEU A 31 12.56 24.03 5.42
C LEU A 31 12.57 22.50 5.40
N THR A 32 13.78 21.96 5.36
CA THR A 32 14.11 20.56 5.62
C THR A 32 14.79 20.54 6.97
N GLU A 33 13.98 20.66 8.02
CA GLU A 33 14.30 20.22 9.38
C GLU A 33 12.98 19.93 10.10
N LEU A 34 12.76 18.81 10.77
CA LEU A 34 13.38 17.50 10.75
C LEU A 34 12.41 16.58 11.51
N SER A 35 12.43 15.28 11.18
CA SER A 35 12.02 14.17 12.05
C SER A 35 10.54 13.81 12.18
N ALA A 36 10.11 12.85 11.36
CA ALA A 36 9.75 11.53 11.90
C ALA A 36 9.88 10.45 10.82
N ILE A 37 11.05 9.80 10.79
CA ILE A 37 11.36 8.54 10.10
C ILE A 37 11.09 8.59 8.58
N SER A 38 12.12 8.70 7.74
CA SER A 38 12.01 8.08 6.42
C SER A 38 11.87 6.59 6.67
N SER A 39 10.64 6.12 6.86
CA SER A 39 10.37 4.69 6.79
C SER A 39 10.85 4.30 5.41
N GLU A 40 11.95 3.55 5.34
CA GLU A 40 12.37 2.97 4.08
C GLU A 40 11.13 2.30 3.49
N CYS A 41 10.69 2.82 2.34
CA CYS A 41 9.50 2.35 1.67
C CYS A 41 9.88 2.02 0.24
N GLN A 42 9.27 0.96 -0.26
CA GLN A 42 9.35 0.58 -1.65
C GLN A 42 8.13 1.12 -2.39
N LEU A 43 8.36 1.63 -3.60
CA LEU A 43 7.29 2.15 -4.43
C LEU A 43 6.63 0.99 -5.18
N VAL A 44 5.39 0.68 -4.82
CA VAL A 44 4.60 -0.39 -5.44
C VAL A 44 3.63 0.20 -6.46
N ARG A 45 3.73 -0.26 -7.70
CA ARG A 45 2.78 0.08 -8.78
C ARG A 45 1.59 -0.86 -8.77
N HIS A 46 0.40 -0.28 -8.78
CA HIS A 46 -0.87 -1.01 -8.85
C HIS A 46 -1.87 -0.24 -9.73
N PRO A 47 -2.99 -0.86 -10.14
CA PRO A 47 -3.98 -0.26 -11.04
C PRO A 47 -4.48 1.14 -10.66
N LEU A 48 -4.39 1.54 -9.38
CA LEU A 48 -4.85 2.85 -8.90
C LEU A 48 -3.70 3.87 -8.73
N GLY A 49 -2.47 3.51 -9.10
CA GLY A 49 -1.31 4.40 -9.09
C GLY A 49 -0.07 3.77 -8.43
N GLU A 50 0.66 4.59 -7.69
CA GLU A 50 1.86 4.17 -6.96
C GLU A 50 1.65 4.40 -5.46
N THR A 51 2.07 3.45 -4.65
CA THR A 51 1.99 3.53 -3.19
C THR A 51 3.36 3.27 -2.58
N CYS A 52 3.81 4.15 -1.69
CA CYS A 52 5.00 3.96 -0.85
C CYS A 52 4.65 2.96 0.26
N VAL A 53 5.03 1.70 0.08
CA VAL A 53 4.77 0.60 1.01
C VAL A 53 5.98 0.44 1.92
N PRO A 54 5.82 0.39 3.26
CA PRO A 54 6.93 0.14 4.17
C PRO A 54 7.70 -1.12 3.77
N VAL A 55 9.04 -1.08 3.80
CA VAL A 55 9.88 -2.26 3.45
C VAL A 55 9.57 -3.46 4.34
N GLU A 56 9.20 -3.22 5.60
CA GLU A 56 8.73 -4.25 6.53
C GLU A 56 7.41 -3.86 7.19
N PRO A 57 6.26 -4.10 6.55
CA PRO A 57 4.97 -3.82 7.15
C PRO A 57 4.72 -4.74 8.35
N LYS A 58 4.26 -4.18 9.48
CA LYS A 58 4.04 -4.89 10.74
C LYS A 58 2.55 -5.07 11.06
N ARG A 59 1.67 -4.26 10.48
CA ARG A 59 0.23 -4.23 10.73
C ARG A 59 -0.54 -4.26 9.42
N ILE A 60 -0.50 -5.40 8.75
CA ILE A 60 -1.19 -5.60 7.48
C ILE A 60 -2.68 -5.86 7.72
N VAL A 61 -3.54 -5.27 6.90
CA VAL A 61 -4.95 -5.66 6.76
C VAL A 61 -5.21 -6.26 5.37
N ALA A 62 -5.89 -7.42 5.36
CA ALA A 62 -6.25 -8.15 4.15
C ALA A 62 -7.74 -7.98 3.83
N LEU A 63 -8.09 -7.26 2.76
CA LEU A 63 -9.49 -6.99 2.41
C LEU A 63 -10.16 -8.07 1.55
N ASP A 64 -9.47 -9.19 1.29
CA ASP A 64 -10.03 -10.37 0.65
C ASP A 64 -9.52 -11.66 1.32
N PRO A 65 -10.40 -12.62 1.66
CA PRO A 65 -10.02 -13.84 2.37
C PRO A 65 -9.20 -14.83 1.52
N ILE A 66 -9.40 -14.86 0.20
CA ILE A 66 -8.84 -15.91 -0.67
C ILE A 66 -7.61 -15.40 -1.41
N TYR A 67 -7.68 -14.20 -1.97
CA TYR A 67 -6.65 -13.64 -2.83
C TYR A 67 -5.70 -12.71 -2.07
N ILE A 68 -5.94 -12.39 -0.80
CA ILE A 68 -5.01 -11.57 -0.03
C ILE A 68 -4.61 -12.28 1.26
N LEU A 69 -5.58 -12.67 2.09
CA LEU A 69 -5.29 -13.31 3.38
C LEU A 69 -4.56 -14.65 3.22
N ASP A 70 -5.05 -15.56 2.38
CA ASP A 70 -4.44 -16.89 2.18
C ASP A 70 -2.97 -16.80 1.69
N PRO A 71 -2.63 -16.00 0.65
CA PRO A 71 -1.23 -15.77 0.28
C PRO A 71 -0.37 -15.18 1.40
N LEU A 72 -0.89 -14.25 2.20
CA LEU A 72 -0.14 -13.69 3.32
C LEU A 72 0.19 -14.75 4.37
N LEU A 73 -0.77 -15.61 4.71
CA LEU A 73 -0.57 -16.71 5.64
C LEU A 73 0.44 -17.72 5.11
N ALA A 74 0.38 -18.05 3.80
CA ALA A 74 1.37 -18.90 3.15
C ALA A 74 2.81 -18.30 3.21
N LEU A 75 2.92 -16.97 3.27
CA LEU A 75 4.18 -16.25 3.42
C LEU A 75 4.61 -16.04 4.88
N ASP A 76 4.02 -16.79 5.81
CA ASP A 76 4.23 -16.67 7.26
C ASP A 76 3.92 -15.27 7.82
N ILE A 77 3.01 -14.53 7.17
CA ILE A 77 2.54 -13.24 7.64
C ILE A 77 1.12 -13.37 8.17
N LYS A 78 0.93 -13.00 9.44
CA LYS A 78 -0.39 -12.94 10.06
C LYS A 78 -0.90 -11.49 10.09
N PRO A 79 -1.94 -11.14 9.30
CA PRO A 79 -2.54 -9.81 9.34
C PRO A 79 -3.12 -9.47 10.72
N VAL A 80 -3.27 -8.18 11.03
CA VAL A 80 -3.98 -7.73 12.24
C VAL A 80 -5.50 -7.76 12.07
N GLY A 81 -5.96 -7.80 10.83
CA GLY A 81 -7.37 -7.93 10.50
C GLY A 81 -7.57 -8.35 9.05
N ALA A 82 -8.73 -8.94 8.79
CA ALA A 82 -9.13 -9.35 7.46
C ALA A 82 -10.63 -9.16 7.23
N ALA A 83 -11.01 -8.90 5.98
CA ALA A 83 -12.40 -9.05 5.56
C ALA A 83 -12.83 -10.51 5.71
N ALA A 84 -14.06 -10.72 6.16
CA ALA A 84 -14.64 -12.04 6.33
C ALA A 84 -16.00 -12.09 5.64
N ASP A 85 -16.26 -13.18 4.92
CA ASP A 85 -17.59 -13.49 4.47
C ASP A 85 -18.47 -13.93 5.64
N ASN A 86 -19.78 -13.91 5.40
CA ASN A 86 -20.75 -14.52 6.29
C ASN A 86 -21.25 -15.81 5.65
N TRP A 87 -20.85 -16.95 6.20
CA TRP A 87 -21.36 -18.26 5.80
C TRP A 87 -22.17 -18.84 6.94
N LEU A 88 -23.48 -19.01 6.73
CA LEU A 88 -24.41 -19.58 7.71
C LEU A 88 -24.39 -18.88 9.08
N GLY A 89 -24.25 -17.54 9.09
CA GLY A 89 -24.22 -16.74 10.30
C GLY A 89 -22.85 -16.71 11.01
N LYS A 90 -21.81 -17.29 10.40
CA LYS A 90 -20.45 -17.35 10.96
C LYS A 90 -19.47 -16.63 10.04
N LYS A 91 -18.43 -16.06 10.66
CA LYS A 91 -17.28 -15.48 9.96
C LYS A 91 -16.59 -16.59 9.15
N TYR A 92 -16.34 -16.33 7.88
CA TYR A 92 -15.75 -17.28 6.95
C TYR A 92 -14.62 -16.63 6.15
N TRP A 93 -13.47 -17.32 6.12
CA TRP A 93 -12.28 -16.88 5.39
C TRP A 93 -11.83 -17.94 4.39
N GLY A 94 -12.72 -18.39 3.51
CA GLY A 94 -12.33 -19.21 2.36
C GLY A 94 -11.81 -20.62 2.68
N GLY A 95 -12.16 -21.19 3.83
CA GLY A 95 -11.76 -22.56 4.21
C GLY A 95 -10.56 -22.64 5.16
N LEU A 96 -10.01 -21.49 5.57
CA LEU A 96 -8.96 -21.44 6.60
C LEU A 96 -9.45 -22.00 7.94
N SER A 97 -8.56 -22.70 8.63
CA SER A 97 -8.81 -23.28 9.95
C SER A 97 -8.95 -22.21 11.04
N SER A 98 -9.49 -22.62 12.19
CA SER A 98 -9.58 -21.76 13.38
C SER A 98 -8.22 -21.34 13.91
N GLU A 99 -7.17 -22.14 13.71
CA GLU A 99 -5.83 -21.83 14.19
C GLU A 99 -5.18 -20.74 13.30
N GLU A 100 -5.32 -20.88 11.98
CA GLU A 100 -4.87 -19.89 11.00
C GLU A 100 -5.54 -18.52 11.22
N THR A 101 -6.84 -18.54 11.52
CA THR A 101 -7.65 -17.31 11.69
C THR A 101 -7.66 -16.75 13.11
N LYS A 102 -7.02 -17.42 14.06
CA LYS A 102 -7.01 -17.05 15.48
C LYS A 102 -6.47 -15.63 15.69
N GLY A 103 -7.25 -14.74 16.28
CA GLY A 103 -6.82 -13.37 16.57
C GLY A 103 -6.90 -12.39 15.39
N LEU A 104 -7.46 -12.80 14.25
CA LEU A 104 -7.81 -11.86 13.18
C LEU A 104 -9.04 -11.04 13.57
N GLU A 105 -8.90 -9.71 13.51
CA GLU A 105 -10.05 -8.81 13.59
C GLU A 105 -10.85 -8.84 12.28
N VAL A 106 -12.18 -8.80 12.39
CA VAL A 106 -13.05 -8.77 11.20
C VAL A 106 -13.23 -7.36 10.70
N ILE A 107 -12.70 -7.05 9.52
CA ILE A 107 -12.65 -5.71 8.91
C ILE A 107 -13.80 -5.49 7.91
N GLY A 108 -14.97 -6.08 8.18
CA GLY A 108 -16.13 -6.03 7.28
C GLY A 108 -16.12 -7.18 6.28
N GLN A 109 -16.82 -6.99 5.16
CA GLN A 109 -16.96 -8.00 4.10
C GLN A 109 -16.07 -7.63 2.89
N PRO A 110 -15.69 -8.59 2.01
CA PRO A 110 -14.72 -8.36 0.94
C PRO A 110 -15.03 -7.18 0.00
N TYR A 111 -16.31 -6.88 -0.24
CA TYR A 111 -16.75 -5.76 -1.09
C TYR A 111 -17.25 -4.53 -0.30
N GLN A 112 -17.23 -4.62 1.04
CA GLN A 112 -17.77 -3.61 1.95
C GLN A 112 -16.91 -3.58 3.23
N PRO A 113 -15.69 -3.02 3.16
CA PRO A 113 -14.80 -2.92 4.30
C PRO A 113 -15.35 -1.94 5.34
N SER A 114 -15.09 -2.21 6.61
CA SER A 114 -15.45 -1.30 7.70
C SER A 114 -14.33 -0.28 7.95
N LEU A 115 -14.54 0.96 7.51
CA LEU A 115 -13.58 2.06 7.72
C LEU A 115 -13.33 2.36 9.20
N GLU A 116 -14.38 2.26 10.04
CA GLU A 116 -14.25 2.42 11.50
C GLU A 116 -13.30 1.39 12.09
N LYS A 117 -13.46 0.11 11.72
CA LYS A 117 -12.58 -0.95 12.23
C LYS A 117 -11.17 -0.84 11.70
N LEU A 118 -10.99 -0.40 10.45
CA LEU A 118 -9.67 -0.09 9.90
C LEU A 118 -8.94 0.96 10.76
N LEU A 119 -9.62 2.05 11.13
CA LEU A 119 -9.05 3.07 12.02
C LEU A 119 -8.66 2.50 13.39
N MET A 120 -9.47 1.60 13.94
CA MET A 120 -9.22 0.99 15.26
C MET A 120 -7.99 0.07 15.25
N VAL A 121 -7.79 -0.70 14.17
CA VAL A 121 -6.64 -1.63 14.07
C VAL A 121 -5.36 -0.94 13.60
N LYS A 122 -5.40 0.35 13.21
CA LYS A 122 -4.22 1.16 12.86
C LYS A 122 -3.24 0.41 11.93
N PRO A 123 -3.64 0.05 10.70
CA PRO A 123 -2.78 -0.66 9.78
C PRO A 123 -1.63 0.24 9.31
N ASP A 124 -0.52 -0.39 8.91
CA ASP A 124 0.58 0.28 8.18
C ASP A 124 0.63 -0.14 6.70
N LEU A 125 -0.20 -1.13 6.31
CA LEU A 125 -0.44 -1.53 4.93
C LEU A 125 -1.85 -2.13 4.80
N ILE A 126 -2.58 -1.72 3.77
CA ILE A 126 -3.87 -2.29 3.39
C ILE A 126 -3.72 -2.93 2.01
N LEU A 127 -4.05 -4.23 1.93
CA LEU A 127 -4.03 -4.98 0.69
C LEU A 127 -5.44 -5.41 0.32
N GLY A 128 -5.82 -5.23 -0.94
CA GLY A 128 -7.15 -5.57 -1.45
C GLY A 128 -7.15 -5.81 -2.95
N LEU A 129 -8.35 -5.92 -3.52
CA LEU A 129 -8.57 -6.08 -4.96
C LEU A 129 -9.18 -4.83 -5.59
N THR A 130 -9.07 -4.69 -6.90
CA THR A 130 -9.61 -3.56 -7.68
C THR A 130 -11.14 -3.39 -7.58
N ASP A 131 -11.88 -4.41 -7.15
CA ASP A 131 -13.32 -4.31 -6.85
C ASP A 131 -13.62 -3.27 -5.74
N LEU A 132 -12.62 -2.98 -4.89
CA LEU A 132 -12.69 -1.97 -3.84
C LEU A 132 -12.29 -0.55 -4.30
N LYS A 133 -12.11 -0.31 -5.60
CA LYS A 133 -11.66 1.01 -6.12
C LYS A 133 -12.48 2.20 -5.62
N GLN A 134 -13.78 2.02 -5.37
CA GLN A 134 -14.66 3.07 -4.84
C GLN A 134 -14.30 3.52 -3.41
N TYR A 135 -13.64 2.65 -2.64
CA TYR A 135 -13.18 2.92 -1.28
C TYR A 135 -11.71 3.38 -1.23
N TYR A 136 -10.99 3.34 -2.37
CA TYR A 136 -9.55 3.62 -2.40
C TYR A 136 -9.15 4.97 -1.77
N PRO A 137 -9.87 6.09 -1.99
CA PRO A 137 -9.54 7.36 -1.33
C PRO A 137 -9.61 7.26 0.19
N GLN A 138 -10.63 6.59 0.74
CA GLN A 138 -10.80 6.43 2.18
C GLN A 138 -9.77 5.47 2.77
N LEU A 139 -9.48 4.36 2.08
CA LEU A 139 -8.45 3.39 2.49
C LEU A 139 -7.06 4.05 2.50
N SER A 140 -6.73 4.79 1.46
CA SER A 140 -5.43 5.48 1.32
C SER A 140 -5.24 6.61 2.33
N ALA A 141 -6.34 7.22 2.80
CA ALA A 141 -6.31 8.18 3.90
C ALA A 141 -6.02 7.52 5.26
N ILE A 142 -6.24 6.22 5.40
CA ILE A 142 -5.98 5.46 6.64
C ILE A 142 -4.54 4.92 6.67
N ALA A 143 -4.09 4.30 5.58
CA ALA A 143 -2.75 3.73 5.47
C ALA A 143 -2.34 3.51 4.00
N PRO A 144 -1.05 3.30 3.70
CA PRO A 144 -0.60 2.86 2.38
C PRO A 144 -1.47 1.70 1.88
N THR A 145 -2.11 1.90 0.73
CA THR A 145 -3.09 0.96 0.18
C THR A 145 -2.64 0.47 -1.20
N VAL A 146 -2.70 -0.84 -1.43
CA VAL A 146 -2.43 -1.47 -2.72
C VAL A 146 -3.64 -2.31 -3.11
N LEU A 147 -4.28 -1.98 -4.22
CA LEU A 147 -5.39 -2.76 -4.78
C LEU A 147 -4.92 -3.50 -6.03
N LEU A 148 -4.94 -4.84 -5.97
CA LEU A 148 -4.43 -5.68 -7.04
C LEU A 148 -5.53 -6.02 -8.04
N ASP A 149 -5.18 -6.05 -9.32
CA ASP A 149 -6.11 -6.57 -10.32
C ASP A 149 -6.04 -8.08 -10.37
N TYR A 150 -7.12 -8.71 -9.93
CA TYR A 150 -7.32 -10.15 -10.06
C TYR A 150 -7.40 -10.57 -11.54
N TYR A 151 -8.01 -9.75 -12.40
CA TYR A 151 -8.33 -10.16 -13.77
C TYR A 151 -7.21 -9.94 -14.79
N GLU A 152 -6.27 -9.00 -14.59
CA GLU A 152 -5.14 -8.81 -15.51
C GLU A 152 -3.86 -9.55 -15.08
N LYS A 153 -3.54 -9.60 -13.78
CA LYS A 153 -2.30 -10.23 -13.30
C LYS A 153 -2.47 -11.68 -12.82
N VAL A 154 -3.67 -12.07 -12.36
CA VAL A 154 -3.92 -13.38 -11.74
C VAL A 154 -4.55 -14.39 -12.72
N LYS A 155 -4.94 -13.97 -13.92
CA LYS A 155 -5.36 -14.90 -14.98
C LYS A 155 -4.23 -15.91 -15.26
N PHE A 156 -4.44 -17.12 -14.73
CA PHE A 156 -3.76 -18.40 -14.94
C PHE A 156 -2.72 -18.90 -13.92
N SER A 157 -2.34 -18.19 -12.86
CA SER A 157 -1.45 -18.83 -11.87
C SER A 157 -1.46 -18.22 -10.47
N PHE A 158 -1.97 -19.00 -9.50
CA PHE A 158 -1.77 -18.71 -8.08
C PHE A 158 -0.29 -18.54 -7.73
N LYS A 159 0.63 -19.20 -8.45
CA LYS A 159 2.08 -19.06 -8.24
C LYS A 159 2.58 -17.65 -8.54
N LYS A 160 2.10 -17.03 -9.63
CA LYS A 160 2.44 -15.63 -9.97
C LYS A 160 1.83 -14.66 -8.96
N HIS A 161 0.62 -14.96 -8.52
CA HIS A 161 -0.06 -14.15 -7.52
C HIS A 161 0.66 -14.15 -6.17
N LEU A 162 1.05 -15.33 -5.68
CA LEU A 162 1.84 -15.47 -4.45
C LEU A 162 3.14 -14.66 -4.53
N ARG A 163 3.87 -14.75 -5.66
CA ARG A 163 5.09 -13.94 -5.88
C ARG A 163 4.80 -12.44 -5.88
N SER A 164 3.71 -12.01 -6.51
CA SER A 164 3.33 -10.59 -6.54
C SER A 164 3.04 -10.06 -5.13
N ILE A 165 2.34 -10.83 -4.30
CA ILE A 165 2.13 -10.47 -2.89
C ILE A 165 3.45 -10.46 -2.14
N ALA A 166 4.30 -11.45 -2.36
CA ALA A 166 5.60 -11.57 -1.71
C ALA A 166 6.54 -10.40 -2.01
N GLU A 167 6.57 -9.92 -3.25
CA GLU A 167 7.30 -8.70 -3.64
C GLU A 167 6.80 -7.47 -2.87
N ILE A 168 5.48 -7.33 -2.67
CA ILE A 168 4.90 -6.19 -1.95
C ILE A 168 5.28 -6.17 -0.46
N VAL A 169 5.47 -7.35 0.15
CA VAL A 169 5.70 -7.51 1.59
C VAL A 169 7.11 -7.98 1.96
N GLY A 170 8.03 -8.06 0.98
CA GLY A 170 9.42 -8.49 1.17
C GLY A 170 9.53 -9.95 1.65
N ARG A 171 8.88 -10.88 0.96
CA ARG A 171 8.85 -12.33 1.27
C ARG A 171 9.11 -13.23 0.07
N GLU A 172 9.84 -12.76 -0.93
CA GLU A 172 10.12 -13.45 -2.19
C GLU A 172 10.79 -14.81 -1.96
N VAL A 173 11.77 -14.88 -1.04
CA VAL A 173 12.43 -16.14 -0.66
C VAL A 173 11.43 -17.15 -0.11
N LYS A 174 10.51 -16.70 0.75
CA LYS A 174 9.47 -17.56 1.32
C LYS A 174 8.49 -18.04 0.26
N ALA A 175 8.14 -17.18 -0.70
CA ALA A 175 7.28 -17.57 -1.82
C ALA A 175 7.89 -18.72 -2.63
N GLU A 176 9.18 -18.65 -2.97
CA GLU A 176 9.84 -19.74 -3.69
C GLU A 176 9.93 -21.03 -2.85
N GLU A 177 10.13 -20.93 -1.53
CA GLU A 177 10.09 -22.08 -0.63
C GLU A 177 8.72 -22.78 -0.71
N VAL A 178 7.63 -22.03 -0.55
CA VAL A 178 6.25 -22.55 -0.63
C VAL A 178 5.97 -23.20 -1.99
N LEU A 179 6.39 -22.55 -3.07
CA LEU A 179 6.19 -23.06 -4.43
C LEU A 179 7.02 -24.31 -4.73
N SER A 180 8.22 -24.41 -4.17
CA SER A 180 9.06 -25.60 -4.25
C SER A 180 8.41 -26.77 -3.50
N GLN A 181 7.96 -26.57 -2.26
CA GLN A 181 7.25 -27.59 -1.48
C GLN A 181 5.98 -28.06 -2.19
N TYR A 182 5.21 -27.14 -2.76
CA TYR A 182 4.04 -27.47 -3.59
C TYR A 182 4.43 -28.37 -4.76
N GLN A 183 5.48 -28.01 -5.51
CA GLN A 183 5.96 -28.77 -6.66
C GLN A 183 6.40 -30.19 -6.27
N THR A 184 7.13 -30.34 -5.17
CA THR A 184 7.52 -31.66 -4.62
C THR A 184 6.31 -32.52 -4.28
N ARG A 185 5.25 -31.94 -3.70
CA ARG A 185 4.00 -32.68 -3.40
C ARG A 185 3.30 -33.16 -4.67
N ILE A 186 3.26 -32.32 -5.72
CA ILE A 186 2.69 -32.70 -7.01
C ILE A 186 3.46 -33.86 -7.66
N GLU A 187 4.79 -33.84 -7.59
CA GLU A 187 5.63 -34.91 -8.12
C GLU A 187 5.45 -36.23 -7.35
N ALA A 188 5.39 -36.16 -6.03
CA ALA A 188 5.10 -37.32 -5.18
C ALA A 188 3.73 -37.94 -5.51
N LEU A 189 2.69 -37.11 -5.72
CA LEU A 189 1.37 -37.58 -6.10
C LEU A 189 1.37 -38.24 -7.48
N LYS A 190 2.03 -37.63 -8.47
CA LYS A 190 2.16 -38.21 -9.83
C LYS A 190 2.84 -39.58 -9.80
N ALA A 191 3.90 -39.73 -8.99
CA ALA A 191 4.58 -41.00 -8.84
C ALA A 191 3.66 -42.09 -8.28
N GLN A 192 2.76 -41.75 -7.35
CA GLN A 192 1.76 -42.70 -6.82
C GLN A 192 0.69 -43.08 -7.85
N MET A 193 0.31 -42.16 -8.74
CA MET A 193 -0.70 -42.40 -9.78
C MET A 193 -0.19 -43.20 -10.99
N THR A 194 1.12 -43.26 -11.22
CA THR A 194 1.72 -43.95 -12.37
C THR A 194 1.99 -45.44 -12.10
N VAL A 195 1.77 -45.91 -10.87
CA VAL A 195 2.06 -47.29 -10.42
C VAL A 195 0.80 -48.18 -10.42
N GLY A 196 -0.28 -47.76 -11.09
CA GLY A 196 -1.51 -48.56 -11.29
C GLY A 196 -1.84 -48.71 -12.77
#